data_AF-C9DE08-F1
#
_entry.id   AF-C9DE08-F1
#
_cell.length_a   1.000
_cell.length_b   1.000
_cell.length_c   1.000
_cell.angle_alpha   90.00
_cell.angle_beta   90.00
_cell.angle_gamma   90.00
#
_symmetry.space_group_name_H-M   'P 1'
#
loop_
_entity.id
_entity.type
_entity.pdbx_description
1 polymer ?
#
loop_
_entity_poly.entity_id
_entity_poly.type
_entity_poly.pdbx_seq_one_letter_code
_entity_poly.pdbx_strand_id
1 'polypeptide(L)'
;IEEIVKFLSEGNLSPNIDVVVAPPSTYLAHVRQKLPNSIGVSAQNCYKCNKGAFTGEISPSMVKDVGAEWVILGHSERRNVFGESDELIGEKIGAVSRRLEGDSLHR
;
A
#
# COMPACT_ATOMS: atom_id res chain seq x y z
N ILE A 1 -6.96 14.47 7.11
CA ILE A 1 -7.29 13.11 6.61
C ILE A 1 -8.78 12.96 6.37
N GLU A 2 -9.65 13.26 7.35
CA GLU A 2 -11.11 13.21 7.17
C GLU A 2 -11.64 13.98 5.96
N GLU A 3 -11.14 15.19 5.72
CA GLU A 3 -11.57 16.00 4.56
C GLU A 3 -11.27 15.32 3.23
N ILE A 4 -10.10 14.70 3.09
CA ILE A 4 -9.69 13.97 1.89
C ILE A 4 -10.53 12.70 1.73
N VAL A 5 -10.74 11.96 2.82
CA VAL A 5 -11.59 10.76 2.82
C VAL A 5 -13.01 11.10 2.37
N LYS A 6 -13.57 12.19 2.91
CA LYS A 6 -14.90 12.68 2.53
C LYS A 6 -14.94 13.06 1.05
N PHE A 7 -13.99 13.88 0.60
CA PHE A 7 -13.88 14.31 -0.79
C PHE A 7 -13.83 13.13 -1.77
N LEU A 8 -13.02 12.11 -1.46
CA LEU A 8 -12.88 10.93 -2.30
C LEU A 8 -14.12 10.02 -2.27
N SER A 9 -14.82 9.95 -1.14
CA SER A 9 -16.02 9.13 -1.00
C SER A 9 -17.25 9.75 -1.67
N GLU A 10 -17.34 11.08 -1.67
CA GLU A 10 -18.44 11.84 -2.29
C GLU A 10 -18.15 12.18 -3.77
N GLY A 11 -16.90 12.03 -4.20
CA GLY A 11 -16.47 12.33 -5.56
C GLY A 11 -17.07 11.39 -6.61
N ASN A 12 -17.45 11.93 -7.76
CA ASN A 12 -17.92 11.14 -8.90
C ASN A 12 -16.73 10.56 -9.68
N LEU A 13 -16.20 9.44 -9.22
CA LEU A 13 -15.10 8.74 -9.86
C LEU A 13 -15.61 7.84 -10.99
N SER A 14 -14.96 7.89 -12.15
CA SER A 14 -15.27 7.02 -13.28
C SER A 14 -14.99 5.55 -12.91
N PRO A 15 -15.90 4.61 -13.22
CA PRO A 15 -15.68 3.18 -12.96
C PRO A 15 -14.55 2.56 -13.82
N ASN A 16 -14.06 3.29 -14.83
CA ASN A 16 -12.99 2.86 -15.72
C ASN A 16 -11.59 3.32 -15.27
N ILE A 17 -11.48 3.93 -14.08
CA ILE A 17 -10.22 4.46 -13.55
C ILE A 17 -9.98 3.85 -12.18
N ASP A 18 -8.83 3.20 -12.01
CA ASP A 18 -8.37 2.77 -10.70
C ASP A 18 -7.79 3.97 -9.93
N VAL A 19 -8.36 4.24 -8.76
CA VAL A 19 -7.89 5.29 -7.86
C VAL A 19 -7.29 4.64 -6.63
N VAL A 20 -6.05 5.00 -6.30
CA VAL A 20 -5.33 4.48 -5.13
C VAL A 20 -4.73 5.64 -4.34
N VAL A 21 -4.89 5.62 -3.02
CA VAL A 21 -4.28 6.63 -2.12
C VAL A 21 -3.27 6.00 -1.16
N ALA A 22 -2.20 6.73 -0.87
CA ALA A 22 -1.11 6.27 -0.01
C ALA A 22 -0.94 7.17 1.22
N PRO A 23 -1.73 6.98 2.30
CA PRO A 23 -1.54 7.74 3.54
C PRO A 23 -0.28 7.28 4.30
N PRO A 24 0.22 8.09 5.25
CA PRO A 24 1.23 7.61 6.22
C PRO A 24 0.74 6.36 6.96
N SER A 25 1.66 5.47 7.33
CA SER A 25 1.33 4.16 7.92
C SER A 25 0.48 4.24 9.19
N THR A 26 0.67 5.30 9.99
CA THR A 26 -0.13 5.55 11.22
C THR A 26 -1.61 5.76 10.95
N TYR A 27 -2.00 6.05 9.71
CA TYR A 27 -3.39 6.26 9.30
C TYR A 27 -3.90 5.21 8.31
N LEU A 28 -3.09 4.19 7.99
CA LEU A 28 -3.40 3.22 6.94
C LEU A 28 -4.71 2.48 7.20
N ALA A 29 -4.85 1.91 8.40
CA ALA A 29 -6.06 1.17 8.81
C ALA A 29 -7.30 2.08 8.86
N HIS A 30 -7.16 3.29 9.41
CA HIS A 30 -8.24 4.26 9.51
C HIS A 30 -8.77 4.68 8.14
N VAL A 31 -7.87 5.00 7.20
CA VAL A 31 -8.23 5.38 5.83
C VAL A 31 -8.87 4.21 5.08
N ARG A 32 -8.34 2.99 5.23
CA ARG A 32 -8.94 1.81 4.60
C ARG A 32 -10.36 1.53 5.10
N GLN A 33 -10.60 1.67 6.40
CA GLN A 33 -11.94 1.47 6.99
C GLN A 33 -12.97 2.50 6.53
N LYS A 34 -12.53 3.71 6.16
CA LYS A 34 -13.42 4.81 5.82
C LYS A 34 -13.69 4.96 4.31
N LEU A 35 -12.74 4.57 3.46
CA LEU A 35 -12.89 4.68 2.01
C LEU A 35 -13.67 3.50 1.43
N PRO A 36 -14.50 3.72 0.39
CA PRO A 36 -15.14 2.64 -0.33
C PRO A 36 -14.11 1.71 -1.00
N ASN A 37 -14.48 0.45 -1.21
CA ASN A 37 -13.58 -0.56 -1.81
C ASN A 37 -13.22 -0.25 -3.28
N SER A 38 -13.97 0.62 -3.96
CA SER A 38 -13.63 1.12 -5.29
C SER A 38 -12.36 1.99 -5.30
N ILE A 39 -11.92 2.48 -4.14
CA ILE A 39 -10.68 3.24 -3.99
C ILE A 39 -9.67 2.36 -3.27
N GLY A 40 -8.58 2.03 -3.95
CA GLY A 40 -7.46 1.30 -3.38
C GLY A 40 -6.74 2.10 -2.29
N VAL A 41 -6.15 1.40 -1.33
CA VAL A 41 -5.32 2.01 -0.29
C VAL A 41 -3.95 1.33 -0.31
N SER A 42 -2.91 2.15 -0.25
CA SER A 42 -1.51 1.76 -0.35
C SER A 42 -0.73 2.16 0.89
N ALA A 43 0.20 1.32 1.33
CA ALA A 43 1.29 1.79 2.18
C ALA A 43 2.29 2.61 1.35
N GLN A 44 3.03 3.52 2.00
CA GLN A 44 4.08 4.32 1.35
C GLN A 44 5.44 3.61 1.30
N ASN A 45 5.63 2.58 2.12
CA ASN A 45 6.79 1.69 2.16
C ASN A 45 6.42 0.42 2.93
N CYS A 46 7.16 -0.66 2.72
CA CYS A 46 7.19 -1.80 3.64
C CYS A 46 8.56 -2.50 3.54
N TYR A 47 8.82 -3.41 4.48
CA TYR A 47 10.09 -4.11 4.55
C TYR A 47 10.09 -5.44 3.79
N LYS A 48 11.28 -6.01 3.61
CA LYS A 48 11.52 -7.20 2.79
C LYS A 48 11.16 -8.55 3.44
N CYS A 49 10.44 -8.54 4.56
CA CYS A 49 10.04 -9.76 5.25
C CYS A 49 8.71 -9.58 5.98
N ASN A 50 7.97 -10.68 6.16
CA ASN A 50 6.66 -10.67 6.84
C ASN A 50 6.77 -10.42 8.36
N LYS A 51 7.90 -10.73 8.97
CA LYS A 51 8.19 -10.52 10.40
C LYS A 51 9.69 -10.57 10.67
N GLY A 52 10.15 -9.95 11.75
CA GLY A 52 11.53 -10.00 12.19
C GLY A 52 11.90 -8.87 13.15
N ALA A 53 13.17 -8.81 13.52
CA ALA A 53 13.71 -7.77 14.40
C ALA A 53 14.08 -6.51 13.60
N PHE A 54 13.07 -5.79 13.12
CA PHE A 54 13.22 -4.57 12.31
C PHE A 54 12.39 -3.42 12.91
N THR A 55 12.83 -2.91 14.05
CA THR A 55 12.13 -1.84 14.77
C THR A 55 11.86 -0.63 13.87
N GLY A 56 10.60 -0.18 13.83
CA GLY A 56 10.17 0.99 13.04
C GLY A 56 9.61 0.63 11.66
N GLU A 57 9.86 -0.58 11.16
CA GLU A 57 9.35 -1.03 9.87
C GLU A 57 7.98 -1.72 9.99
N ILE A 58 7.22 -1.69 8.89
CA ILE A 58 5.99 -2.49 8.72
C ILE A 58 6.20 -3.55 7.63
N SER A 59 5.52 -4.69 7.76
CA SER A 59 5.65 -5.80 6.82
C SER A 59 4.52 -5.88 5.79
N PRO A 60 4.72 -6.57 4.65
CA PRO A 60 3.65 -6.82 3.68
C PRO A 60 2.42 -7.49 4.32
N SER A 61 2.63 -8.42 5.26
CA SER A 61 1.52 -9.04 6.01
C SER A 61 0.74 -8.04 6.87
N MET A 62 1.40 -7.06 7.49
CA MET A 62 0.69 -6.00 8.25
C MET A 62 -0.14 -5.10 7.34
N VAL A 63 0.38 -4.77 6.15
CA VAL A 63 -0.35 -3.99 5.13
C VAL A 63 -1.60 -4.74 4.68
N LYS A 64 -1.48 -6.05 4.41
CA LYS A 64 -2.61 -6.91 4.04
C LYS A 64 -3.62 -7.07 5.17
N ASP A 65 -3.15 -7.22 6.42
CA ASP A 65 -3.99 -7.42 7.60
C ASP A 65 -4.97 -6.25 7.83
N VAL A 66 -4.53 -5.02 7.55
CA VAL A 66 -5.41 -3.84 7.62
C VAL A 66 -6.32 -3.66 6.40
N GLY A 67 -6.25 -4.56 5.41
CA GLY A 67 -7.05 -4.55 4.18
C GLY A 67 -6.49 -3.66 3.07
N ALA A 68 -5.25 -3.17 3.18
CA ALA A 68 -4.59 -2.45 2.10
C ALA A 68 -3.99 -3.45 1.09
N GLU A 69 -4.12 -3.16 -0.20
CA GLU A 69 -3.77 -4.08 -1.29
C GLU A 69 -2.52 -3.63 -2.06
N TRP A 70 -2.03 -2.43 -1.77
CA TRP A 70 -0.97 -1.77 -2.52
C TRP A 70 0.17 -1.33 -1.60
N VAL A 71 1.36 -1.20 -2.17
CA VAL A 71 2.49 -0.54 -1.52
C VAL A 71 3.35 0.16 -2.56
N ILE A 72 3.78 1.38 -2.24
CA ILE A 72 4.78 2.10 -3.02
C ILE A 72 6.16 1.63 -2.55
N LEU A 73 7.02 1.24 -3.49
CA LEU A 73 8.40 0.84 -3.23
C LEU A 73 9.35 1.57 -4.17
N GLY A 74 10.54 1.91 -3.68
CA GLY A 74 11.56 2.58 -4.48
C GLY A 74 11.22 4.02 -4.88
N HIS A 75 10.39 4.73 -4.09
CA HIS A 75 10.16 6.17 -4.25
C HIS A 75 11.50 6.93 -4.23
N SER A 76 11.62 8.01 -5.01
CA SER A 76 12.88 8.77 -5.12
C SER A 76 13.38 9.28 -3.77
N GLU A 77 12.50 9.68 -2.86
CA GLU A 77 12.86 10.05 -1.49
C GLU A 77 13.50 8.89 -0.72
N ARG A 78 12.98 7.66 -0.87
CA ARG A 78 13.53 6.46 -0.20
C ARG A 78 14.93 6.13 -0.74
N ARG A 79 15.14 6.31 -2.03
CA ARG A 79 16.44 6.10 -2.69
C ARG A 79 17.45 7.17 -2.31
N ASN A 80 17.09 8.44 -2.47
CA ASN A 80 18.03 9.55 -2.40
C ASN A 80 18.26 10.07 -0.98
N VAL A 81 17.25 10.01 -0.10
CA VAL A 81 17.35 10.51 1.28
C VAL A 81 17.67 9.38 2.25
N PHE A 82 17.04 8.21 2.08
CA PHE A 82 17.20 7.07 2.99
C PHE A 82 18.16 6.00 2.48
N GLY A 83 18.70 6.15 1.27
CA GLY A 83 19.74 5.27 0.74
C GLY A 83 19.28 3.86 0.39
N GLU A 84 17.99 3.66 0.07
CA GLU A 84 17.51 2.33 -0.35
C GLU A 84 18.10 1.96 -1.73
N SER A 85 18.92 0.90 -1.77
CA SER A 85 19.57 0.41 -2.99
C SER A 85 18.61 -0.34 -3.90
N ASP A 86 19.01 -0.54 -5.17
CA ASP A 86 18.24 -1.34 -6.12
C ASP A 86 18.05 -2.78 -5.64
N GLU A 87 19.07 -3.36 -5.01
CA GLU A 87 19.00 -4.71 -4.43
C GLU A 87 17.96 -4.76 -3.31
N LEU A 88 17.99 -3.82 -2.36
CA LEU A 88 17.01 -3.76 -1.27
C LEU A 88 15.58 -3.59 -1.81
N ILE A 89 15.40 -2.73 -2.82
CA ILE A 89 14.10 -2.53 -3.45
C ILE A 89 13.64 -3.80 -4.17
N GLY A 90 14.54 -4.50 -4.85
CA GLY A 90 14.27 -5.81 -5.45
C GLY A 90 13.83 -6.85 -4.42
N GLU A 91 14.49 -6.91 -3.27
CA GLU A 91 14.09 -7.80 -2.15
C GLU A 91 12.70 -7.43 -1.61
N LYS A 92 12.40 -6.13 -1.43
CA LYS A 92 11.07 -5.66 -0.98
C LYS A 92 9.99 -6.02 -1.99
N ILE A 93 10.24 -5.82 -3.29
CA ILE A 93 9.31 -6.22 -4.36
C ILE A 93 9.08 -7.73 -4.33
N GLY A 94 10.10 -8.54 -4.08
CA GLY A 94 9.97 -9.99 -3.94
C GLY A 94 9.16 -10.42 -2.72
N ALA A 95 9.22 -9.65 -1.63
CA ALA A 95 8.48 -9.93 -0.39
C ALA A 95 7.00 -9.55 -0.46
N VAL A 96 6.65 -8.55 -1.27
CA VAL A 96 5.26 -8.23 -1.57
C VAL A 96 4.72 -9.33 -2.48
N SER A 97 3.75 -10.10 -1.98
CA SER A 97 3.14 -11.19 -2.74
C SER A 97 2.68 -10.66 -4.10
N ARG A 98 3.30 -11.14 -5.19
CA ARG A 98 2.62 -11.09 -6.48
C ARG A 98 1.31 -11.85 -6.28
N ARG A 99 0.20 -11.29 -6.76
CA ARG A 99 -1.06 -12.03 -6.88
C ARG A 99 -0.70 -13.37 -7.53
N LEU A 100 -0.92 -14.48 -6.81
CA LEU A 100 -0.81 -15.80 -7.43
C LEU A 100 -1.87 -15.80 -8.53
N GLU A 101 -1.45 -16.01 -9.77
CA GLU A 101 -2.35 -16.34 -10.87
C GLU A 101 -3.19 -17.55 -10.41
N GLY A 102 -4.46 -17.32 -10.06
CA GLY A 102 -5.26 -18.37 -9.43
C GLY A 102 -6.62 -17.96 -8.86
N ASP A 103 -6.88 -16.68 -8.59
CA ASP A 103 -8.25 -16.25 -8.28
C ASP A 103 -8.98 -15.90 -9.58
N SER A 104 -9.78 -16.88 -10.00
CA SER A 104 -10.76 -16.85 -11.08
C SER A 104 -11.35 -15.47 -11.37
N LEU A 105 -11.12 -15.02 -12.61
CA LEU A 105 -12.00 -14.13 -13.36
C LEU A 105 -13.45 -14.63 -13.28
N HIS A 106 -14.21 -14.23 -12.26
CA HIS A 106 -15.66 -14.10 -12.32
C HIS A 106 -15.99 -12.65 -11.92
N ARG A 107 -15.79 -11.76 -12.89
CA ARG A 107 -16.71 -10.65 -13.12
C ARG A 107 -17.82 -11.15 -14.04
#